data_AF-A0A6D2KUL9-F1
#
_entry.id   AF-A0A6D2KUL9-F1
#
_cell.length_a   1.000
_cell.length_b   1.000
_cell.length_c   1.000
_cell.angle_alpha   90.00
_cell.angle_beta   90.00
_cell.angle_gamma   90.00
#
_symmetry.space_group_name_H-M   'P 1'
#
loop_
_entity.id
_entity.type
_entity.pdbx_description
1 polymer ?
#
loop_
_entity_poly.entity_id
_entity_poly.type
_entity_poly.pdbx_seq_one_letter_code
_entity_poly.pdbx_strand_id
1 'polypeptide(L)'
;MSLIHQIFSLAISMDSKCQKLISLCPQVEVDYEEGKLRVTGKVEGSNKRRDCLPMSWKKFSLPGEEATHFRCVGCNGEKHGTFEKAPLKIKHSSSKTFSSTCLAEGIC
;
A
#
# COMPACT_ATOMS: atom_id res chain seq x y z
N MET A 1 -18.73 -7.44 -3.00
CA MET A 1 -18.19 -7.87 -1.69
C MET A 1 -18.81 -9.22 -1.35
N SER A 2 -18.08 -10.14 -0.71
CA SER A 2 -18.56 -11.49 -0.33
C SER A 2 -18.47 -11.63 1.20
N LEU A 3 -19.34 -12.45 1.82
CA LEU A 3 -19.41 -12.66 3.28
C LEU A 3 -18.08 -13.17 3.85
N ILE A 4 -17.41 -14.07 3.12
CA ILE A 4 -16.08 -14.58 3.47
C ILE A 4 -15.07 -13.44 3.56
N HIS A 5 -15.16 -12.47 2.64
CA HIS A 5 -14.28 -11.31 2.62
C HIS A 5 -14.51 -10.39 3.83
N GLN A 6 -15.77 -10.25 4.26
CA GLN A 6 -16.12 -9.47 5.45
C GLN A 6 -15.60 -10.13 6.72
N ILE A 7 -15.75 -11.46 6.86
CA ILE A 7 -15.24 -12.21 8.01
C ILE A 7 -13.71 -12.09 8.10
N PHE A 8 -12.99 -12.30 7.00
CA PHE A 8 -11.52 -12.15 7.01
C PHE A 8 -11.08 -10.71 7.29
N SER A 9 -11.76 -9.72 6.69
CA SER A 9 -11.46 -8.31 6.95
C SER A 9 -11.69 -7.95 8.41
N LEU A 10 -12.77 -8.46 9.01
CA LEU A 10 -13.10 -8.24 10.41
C LEU A 10 -12.08 -8.91 11.33
N ALA A 11 -11.79 -10.20 11.13
CA ALA A 11 -10.80 -10.93 11.93
C ALA A 11 -9.42 -10.25 11.92
N ILE A 12 -9.04 -9.69 10.76
CA ILE A 12 -7.74 -9.01 10.59
C ILE A 12 -7.78 -7.60 11.14
N SER A 13 -8.92 -6.91 11.10
CA SER A 13 -9.10 -5.63 11.80
C SER A 13 -9.09 -5.78 13.33
N MET A 14 -9.28 -7.00 13.86
CA MET A 14 -9.20 -7.30 15.29
C MET A 14 -7.79 -7.75 15.72
N ASP A 15 -6.92 -8.09 14.78
CA ASP A 15 -5.52 -8.40 15.05
C ASP A 15 -4.77 -7.10 15.35
N SER A 16 -4.21 -6.97 16.55
CA SER A 16 -3.58 -5.74 17.04
C SER A 16 -2.32 -5.35 16.27
N LYS A 17 -1.67 -6.30 15.57
CA LYS A 17 -0.55 -6.00 14.66
C LYS A 17 -1.08 -5.41 13.36
N CYS A 18 -2.20 -5.94 12.87
CA CYS A 18 -2.82 -5.46 11.64
C CYS A 18 -3.56 -4.12 11.83
N GLN A 19 -4.08 -3.81 13.02
CA GLN A 19 -4.66 -2.49 13.31
C GLN A 19 -3.70 -1.32 13.13
N LYS A 20 -2.39 -1.57 13.29
CA LYS A 20 -1.35 -0.54 13.10
C LYS A 20 -1.00 -0.31 11.63
N LEU A 21 -1.55 -1.11 10.71
CA LEU A 21 -1.21 -1.02 9.31
C LEU A 21 -1.93 0.15 8.63
N ILE A 22 -1.16 0.92 7.87
CA ILE A 22 -1.64 2.02 7.03
C ILE A 22 -1.78 1.52 5.59
N SER A 23 -2.95 1.76 4.99
CA SER A 23 -3.23 1.38 3.61
C SER A 23 -2.60 2.38 2.63
N LEU A 24 -1.73 1.88 1.77
CA LEU A 24 -1.17 2.61 0.65
C LEU A 24 -2.16 2.58 -0.51
N CYS A 25 -2.51 3.77 -0.99
CA CYS A 25 -3.42 3.99 -2.11
C CYS A 25 -2.71 4.64 -3.29
N PRO A 26 -1.76 3.95 -3.95
CA PRO A 26 -1.02 4.51 -5.07
C PRO A 26 -1.97 4.90 -6.21
N GLN A 27 -1.80 6.12 -6.73
CA GLN A 27 -2.54 6.59 -7.90
C GLN A 27 -1.72 6.51 -9.19
N VAL A 28 -0.40 6.66 -9.08
CA VAL A 28 0.53 6.71 -10.21
C VAL A 28 1.75 5.82 -9.97
N GLU A 29 2.20 5.17 -11.03
CA GLU A 29 3.47 4.46 -11.06
C GLU A 29 4.56 5.44 -11.48
N VAL A 30 5.72 5.33 -10.84
CA VAL A 30 6.88 6.15 -11.19
C VAL A 30 8.13 5.32 -11.23
N ASP A 31 9.01 5.70 -12.14
CA ASP A 31 10.36 5.18 -12.25
C ASP A 31 11.34 6.25 -11.78
N TYR A 32 12.45 5.82 -11.20
CA TYR A 32 13.55 6.69 -10.83
C TYR A 32 14.68 6.51 -11.83
N GLU A 33 14.83 7.48 -12.73
CA GLU A 33 15.87 7.50 -13.75
C GLU A 33 16.72 8.75 -13.59
N GLU A 34 18.05 8.58 -13.50
CA GLU A 34 19.03 9.67 -13.46
C GLU A 34 18.71 10.77 -12.43
N GLY A 35 18.28 10.37 -11.23
CA GLY A 35 17.98 11.32 -10.17
C GLY A 35 16.59 11.95 -10.23
N LYS A 36 15.78 11.62 -11.25
CA LYS A 36 14.45 12.18 -11.49
C LYS A 36 13.38 11.11 -11.42
N LEU A 37 12.22 11.49 -10.91
CA LEU A 37 11.04 10.64 -10.97
C LEU A 37 10.28 10.91 -12.27
N ARG A 38 10.04 9.85 -13.03
CA ARG A 38 9.19 9.86 -14.22
C ARG A 38 7.91 9.11 -13.91
N VAL A 39 6.76 9.75 -14.16
CA VAL A 39 5.47 9.07 -14.08
C VAL A 39 5.33 8.17 -15.29
N THR A 40 5.17 6.88 -15.06
CA THR A 40 5.10 5.85 -16.12
C THR A 40 3.68 5.40 -16.40
N GLY A 41 2.74 5.64 -15.48
CA GLY A 41 1.33 5.35 -15.73
C GLY A 41 0.47 5.42 -14.49
N LYS A 42 -0.76 4.90 -14.62
CA LYS A 42 -1.67 4.69 -13.49
C LYS A 42 -1.38 3.32 -12.88
N VAL A 43 -1.42 3.26 -11.55
CA VAL A 43 -1.33 1.95 -10.88
C VAL A 43 -2.65 1.21 -11.03
N GLU A 44 -2.62 0.09 -11.75
CA GLU A 44 -3.76 -0.80 -11.88
C GLU A 44 -3.78 -1.87 -10.79
N GLY A 45 -4.98 -2.20 -10.32
CA GLY A 45 -5.21 -3.33 -9.43
C GLY A 45 -5.77 -4.50 -10.22
N SER A 46 -5.57 -5.71 -9.74
CA SER A 46 -6.07 -6.91 -10.45
C SER A 46 -7.60 -7.02 -10.47
N ASN A 47 -8.30 -6.24 -9.64
CA ASN A 47 -9.76 -6.21 -9.48
C ASN A 47 -10.41 -7.54 -9.04
N LYS A 48 -9.62 -8.59 -8.83
CA LYS A 48 -10.10 -9.89 -8.35
C LYS A 48 -10.36 -9.80 -6.85
N ARG A 49 -11.53 -10.29 -6.42
CA ARG A 49 -11.93 -10.26 -4.99
C ARG A 49 -10.96 -11.02 -4.08
N ARG A 50 -10.33 -12.09 -4.57
CA ARG A 50 -9.35 -12.88 -3.82
C ARG A 50 -8.09 -12.07 -3.52
N ASP A 51 -7.73 -11.15 -4.41
CA ASP A 51 -6.50 -10.36 -4.32
C ASP A 51 -6.65 -9.16 -3.35
N CYS A 52 -7.86 -8.95 -2.83
CA CYS A 52 -8.11 -8.06 -1.70
C CYS A 52 -7.89 -8.75 -0.34
N LEU A 53 -7.72 -10.08 -0.31
CA LEU A 53 -7.48 -10.79 0.94
C LEU A 53 -6.10 -10.43 1.51
N PRO A 54 -5.91 -10.45 2.84
CA PRO A 54 -4.66 -9.94 3.41
C PRO A 54 -3.42 -10.77 3.11
N MET A 55 -3.62 -12.03 2.70
CA MET A 55 -2.55 -12.89 2.16
C MET A 55 -1.96 -12.37 0.84
N SER A 56 -2.71 -11.53 0.12
CA SER A 56 -2.30 -10.91 -1.15
C SER A 56 -1.80 -9.47 -0.96
N TRP A 57 -1.69 -8.99 0.28
CA TRP A 57 -1.19 -7.64 0.53
C TRP A 57 0.33 -7.58 0.45
N LYS A 58 0.84 -6.60 -0.30
CA LYS A 58 2.25 -6.26 -0.28
C LYS A 58 2.52 -5.39 0.95
N LYS A 59 3.25 -5.92 1.93
CA LYS A 59 3.58 -5.22 3.18
C LYS A 59 4.92 -4.50 3.06
N PHE A 60 5.06 -3.37 3.73
CA PHE A 60 6.26 -2.55 3.75
C PHE A 60 6.64 -2.21 5.20
N SER A 61 7.93 -2.30 5.50
CA SER A 61 8.56 -1.94 6.76
C SER A 61 9.91 -1.30 6.52
N LEU A 62 10.45 -0.65 7.56
CA LEU A 62 11.88 -0.38 7.63
C LEU A 62 12.64 -1.68 7.94
N PRO A 63 13.91 -1.81 7.55
CA PRO A 63 14.73 -2.97 7.88
C PRO A 63 14.76 -3.21 9.40
N GLY A 64 14.42 -4.42 9.84
CA GLY A 64 14.39 -4.80 11.25
C GLY A 64 13.11 -4.40 12.01
N GLU A 65 12.15 -3.74 11.37
CA GLU A 65 10.88 -3.35 11.98
C GLU A 65 9.69 -4.18 11.46
N GLU A 66 8.61 -4.24 12.25
CA GLU A 66 7.34 -4.80 11.79
C GLU A 66 6.73 -3.95 10.67
N ALA A 67 5.93 -4.59 9.81
CA ALA A 67 5.21 -3.89 8.75
C ALA A 67 4.27 -2.82 9.34
N THR A 68 4.43 -1.59 8.85
CA THR A 68 3.59 -0.45 9.21
C THR A 68 2.65 -0.08 8.07
N HIS A 69 2.96 -0.49 6.83
CA HIS A 69 2.19 -0.13 5.65
C HIS A 69 1.87 -1.37 4.80
N PHE A 70 0.79 -1.30 4.03
CA PHE A 70 0.48 -2.31 3.04
C PHE A 70 -0.16 -1.72 1.78
N ARG A 71 0.10 -2.32 0.63
CA ARG A 71 -0.63 -2.11 -0.63
C ARG A 71 -1.46 -3.34 -0.93
N CYS A 72 -2.77 -3.15 -1.11
CA CYS A 72 -3.64 -4.19 -1.65
C CYS A 72 -3.50 -4.27 -3.18
N VAL A 73 -3.03 -5.39 -3.72
CA VAL A 73 -2.84 -5.55 -5.16
C VAL A 73 -4.17 -5.69 -5.92
N GLY A 74 -5.25 -6.08 -5.23
CA GLY A 74 -6.58 -6.20 -5.83
C GLY A 74 -7.26 -4.86 -6.13
N CYS A 75 -7.10 -3.86 -5.26
CA CYS A 75 -7.81 -2.58 -5.38
C CYS A 75 -6.99 -1.34 -5.04
N ASN A 76 -5.66 -1.47 -4.89
CA ASN A 76 -4.76 -0.37 -4.51
C ASN A 76 -5.28 0.40 -3.28
N GLY A 77 -5.80 -0.30 -2.28
CA GLY A 77 -6.25 0.30 -1.02
C GLY A 77 -7.61 1.04 -1.06
N GLU A 78 -8.20 1.25 -2.24
CA GLU A 78 -9.44 2.03 -2.37
C GLU A 78 -10.60 1.47 -1.52
N LYS A 79 -10.72 0.13 -1.49
CA LYS A 79 -11.83 -0.60 -0.86
C LYS A 79 -11.57 -1.00 0.60
N HIS A 80 -10.47 -0.56 1.21
CA HIS A 80 -10.07 -0.90 2.58
C HIS A 80 -10.30 0.26 3.56
N GLY A 81 -11.53 0.82 3.57
CA GLY A 81 -11.86 2.02 4.36
C GLY A 81 -11.80 1.87 5.89
N THR A 82 -11.59 0.66 6.41
CA THR A 82 -11.35 0.41 7.84
C THR A 82 -9.93 0.74 8.28
N PHE A 83 -8.99 0.86 7.34
CA PHE A 83 -7.60 1.20 7.62
C PHE A 83 -7.38 2.70 7.36
N GLU A 84 -6.51 3.30 8.16
CA GLU A 84 -6.02 4.64 7.87
C GLU A 84 -5.34 4.64 6.50
N LYS A 85 -5.66 5.63 5.67
CA LYS A 85 -5.06 5.78 4.35
C LYS A 85 -3.86 6.71 4.45
N ALA A 86 -2.74 6.30 3.87
CA ALA A 86 -1.57 7.16 3.79
C ALA A 86 -1.94 8.49 3.09
N PRO A 87 -1.50 9.65 3.61
CA PRO A 87 -1.85 10.93 3.04
C PRO A 87 -1.33 11.07 1.61
N LEU A 88 -2.21 11.54 0.71
CA LEU A 88 -1.90 11.75 -0.71
C LEU A 88 -0.97 12.94 -0.95
N LYS A 89 -0.97 13.92 -0.04
CA LYS A 89 -0.15 15.13 -0.13
C LYS A 89 1.07 15.00 0.77
N ILE A 90 2.21 14.73 0.15
CA ILE A 90 3.50 15.07 0.75
C ILE A 90 3.73 16.56 0.43
N LYS A 91 3.88 17.41 1.44
CA LYS A 91 4.28 18.81 1.22
C LYS A 91 5.68 18.79 0.61
N HIS A 92 5.79 19.16 -0.66
CA HIS A 92 7.08 19.38 -1.32
C HIS A 92 7.71 20.67 -0.81
N SER A 93 8.41 20.64 0.33
CA SER A 93 9.49 21.60 0.56
C SER A 93 10.66 21.15 -0.30
N SER A 94 10.75 21.70 -1.52
CA SER A 94 11.91 21.65 -2.44
C SER A 94 12.91 20.52 -2.16
N SER A 95 12.77 19.43 -2.91
CA SER A 95 13.60 18.22 -3.04
C SER A 95 12.95 16.94 -2.49
N LYS A 96 12.77 15.99 -3.42
CA LYS A 96 12.24 14.62 -3.27
C LYS A 96 10.70 14.52 -3.23
N THR A 97 10.14 14.44 -4.43
CA THR A 97 8.85 13.80 -4.67
C THR A 97 9.00 12.32 -4.30
N PHE A 98 8.03 11.79 -3.56
CA PHE A 98 7.90 10.35 -3.33
C PHE A 98 6.53 9.97 -3.87
N SER A 99 6.50 9.31 -5.04
CA SER A 99 5.41 8.37 -5.28
C SER A 99 5.63 7.21 -4.33
N SER A 100 4.57 6.49 -3.96
CA SER A 100 4.60 5.38 -3.00
C SER A 100 5.36 4.13 -3.52
N THR A 101 6.48 4.30 -4.22
CA THR A 101 7.37 3.25 -4.70
C THR A 101 8.69 3.17 -3.95
N CYS A 102 8.97 4.03 -2.97
CA CYS A 102 10.27 3.99 -2.29
C CYS A 102 10.13 3.70 -0.79
N LEU A 103 10.11 2.42 -0.45
CA LEU A 103 10.88 1.83 0.66
C LEU A 103 11.07 0.35 0.32
N ALA A 104 12.18 0.06 -0.36
CA ALA A 104 13.01 -1.15 -0.24
C ALA A 104 13.91 -1.26 -1.47
N GLU A 105 14.91 -0.39 -1.56
CA GLU A 105 16.21 -0.90 -2.02
C GLU A 105 16.87 -1.54 -0.80
N GLY A 106 17.37 -2.77 -0.95
CA GLY A 106 18.18 -3.43 0.07
C GLY A 106 17.68 -4.81 0.49
N ILE A 107 18.01 -5.81 -0.32
CA ILE A 107 18.73 -7.06 0.04
C ILE A 107 18.24 -7.86 1.27
N CYS A 108 17.95 -9.14 0.98
CA CYS A 108 17.61 -10.31 1.82
C CYS A 108 16.13 -10.58 2.07
#